data_AF-A0A2H3TXH0-F1
#
_entry.id   AF-A0A2H3TXH0-F1
#
_cell.length_a   1.000
_cell.length_b   1.000
_cell.length_c   1.000
_cell.angle_alpha   90.00
_cell.angle_beta   90.00
_cell.angle_gamma   90.00
#
_symmetry.space_group_name_H-M   'P 1'
#
loop_
_entity.id
_entity.type
_entity.pdbx_description
1 polymer ?
#
loop_
_entity_poly.entity_id
_entity_poly.type
_entity_poly.pdbx_seq_one_letter_code
_entity_poly.pdbx_strand_id
1 'polypeptide(L)'
;MSHDLQDEEAMTAEVDRYMAHVFDNWTSADPVPMPKEPVYTFSVSAVPVGHFKEDLPDEVPSGNRKKDASAWLMVKRGGDKTGFLWCDTDGKPADKKYIQMAPGLTAEFIKEQLVAMYNFQEMKLVEKYNWDINIAMGRRVIVKFAARGTAEPPVVDDEDRPGQYLKEYVFCSETDPELN
;
A
#
# COMPACT_ATOMS: atom_id res chain seq x y z
N MET A 1 16.89 34.61 6.38
CA MET A 1 16.13 33.41 5.97
C MET A 1 15.07 33.89 5.01
N SER A 2 15.22 33.61 3.72
CA SER A 2 14.23 33.96 2.71
C SER A 2 13.12 32.93 2.83
N HIS A 3 11.94 33.35 3.30
CA HIS A 3 10.72 32.57 3.10
C HIS A 3 10.41 32.65 1.61
N ASP A 4 10.51 31.53 0.90
CA ASP A 4 10.18 31.48 -0.51
C ASP A 4 8.65 31.58 -0.63
N LEU A 5 8.15 32.58 -1.34
CA LEU A 5 6.71 32.83 -1.48
C LEU A 5 5.99 31.62 -2.12
N GLN A 6 6.72 30.83 -2.91
CA GLN A 6 6.21 29.60 -3.51
C GLN A 6 5.91 28.51 -2.48
N ASP A 7 6.67 28.45 -1.39
CA ASP A 7 6.44 27.48 -0.30
C ASP A 7 5.19 27.85 0.52
N GLU A 8 4.92 29.15 0.69
CA GLU A 8 3.74 29.65 1.42
C GLU A 8 2.44 29.43 0.65
N GLU A 9 2.45 29.66 -0.68
CA GLU A 9 1.30 29.39 -1.55
C GLU A 9 0.97 27.88 -1.57
N ALA A 10 1.98 27.03 -1.70
CA ALA A 10 1.80 25.58 -1.69
C ALA A 10 1.24 25.07 -0.35
N MET A 11 1.76 25.58 0.77
CA MET A 11 1.26 25.24 2.09
C MET A 11 -0.19 25.67 2.29
N THR A 12 -0.55 26.88 1.85
CA THR A 12 -1.93 27.39 1.95
C THR A 12 -2.91 26.51 1.16
N ALA A 13 -2.55 26.15 -0.07
CA ALA A 13 -3.37 25.27 -0.90
C ALA A 13 -3.59 23.89 -0.27
N GLU A 14 -2.57 23.34 0.40
CA GLU A 14 -2.69 22.04 1.07
C GLU A 14 -3.57 22.12 2.33
N VAL A 15 -3.49 23.23 3.08
CA VAL A 15 -4.40 23.49 4.21
C VAL A 15 -5.84 23.61 3.73
N ASP A 16 -6.10 24.37 2.67
CA ASP A 16 -7.45 24.52 2.11
C ASP A 16 -7.99 23.18 1.62
N ARG A 17 -7.15 22.39 0.93
CA ARG A 17 -7.50 21.04 0.49
C ARG A 17 -7.84 20.13 1.67
N TYR A 18 -7.03 20.15 2.73
CA TYR A 18 -7.27 19.38 3.95
C TYR A 18 -8.62 19.77 4.58
N MET A 19 -8.86 21.07 4.77
CA MET A 19 -10.10 21.56 5.37
C MET A 19 -11.33 21.17 4.54
N ALA A 20 -11.24 21.26 3.21
CA ALA A 20 -12.31 20.81 2.32
C ALA A 20 -12.65 19.33 2.52
N HIS A 21 -11.66 18.45 2.69
CA HIS A 21 -11.91 17.02 2.91
C HIS A 21 -12.39 16.70 4.33
N VAL A 22 -11.95 17.44 5.34
CA VAL A 22 -12.44 17.28 6.72
C VAL A 22 -13.96 17.47 6.78
N PHE A 23 -14.50 18.45 6.06
CA PHE A 23 -15.94 18.74 6.05
C PHE A 23 -16.70 18.13 4.86
N ASP A 24 -16.04 17.34 4.01
CA ASP A 24 -16.71 16.69 2.88
C ASP A 24 -17.75 15.67 3.37
N ASN A 25 -19.04 15.98 3.09
CA ASN A 25 -20.21 15.19 3.45
C ASN A 25 -20.23 14.71 4.92
N TRP A 26 -19.67 15.49 5.83
CA TRP A 26 -19.52 15.13 7.25
C TRP A 26 -19.65 16.36 8.15
N THR A 27 -20.29 16.17 9.30
CA THR A 27 -20.41 17.16 10.37
C THR A 27 -20.02 16.57 11.73
N SER A 28 -19.84 17.42 12.74
CA SER A 28 -19.50 16.97 14.10
C SER A 28 -20.59 16.13 14.80
N ALA A 29 -21.80 16.04 14.24
CA ALA A 29 -22.85 15.15 14.72
C ALA A 29 -22.72 13.72 14.16
N ASP A 30 -21.93 13.54 13.10
CA ASP A 30 -21.74 12.26 12.43
C ASP A 30 -20.62 11.44 13.11
N PRO A 31 -20.70 10.10 13.10
CA PRO A 31 -19.62 9.27 13.59
C PRO A 31 -18.35 9.49 12.77
N VAL A 32 -17.19 9.32 13.40
CA VAL A 32 -15.89 9.40 12.72
C VAL A 32 -15.39 7.99 12.40
N PRO A 33 -15.51 7.51 11.15
CA PRO A 33 -15.00 6.20 10.78
C PRO A 33 -13.47 6.22 10.75
N MET A 34 -12.85 5.25 11.41
CA MET A 34 -11.41 5.04 11.31
C MET A 34 -11.06 4.39 9.96
N PRO A 35 -10.05 4.87 9.23
CA PRO A 35 -9.57 4.24 8.02
C PRO A 35 -9.14 2.80 8.26
N LYS A 36 -9.37 1.94 7.28
CA LYS A 36 -8.90 0.56 7.29
C LYS A 36 -7.50 0.51 6.70
N GLU A 37 -6.65 -0.37 7.25
CA GLU A 37 -5.32 -0.57 6.70
C GLU A 37 -5.38 -0.97 5.21
N PRO A 38 -4.38 -0.56 4.40
CA PRO A 38 -4.32 -0.93 2.99
C PRO A 38 -4.34 -2.43 2.79
N VAL A 39 -5.12 -2.89 1.81
CA VAL A 39 -5.16 -4.30 1.40
C VAL A 39 -4.35 -4.46 0.12
N TYR A 40 -3.27 -5.22 0.21
CA TYR A 40 -2.41 -5.57 -0.92
C TYR A 40 -2.99 -6.78 -1.64
N THR A 41 -3.53 -6.55 -2.83
CA THR A 41 -4.04 -7.61 -3.69
C THR A 41 -2.90 -8.23 -4.52
N PHE A 42 -3.11 -9.46 -5.00
CA PHE A 42 -2.16 -10.11 -5.90
C PHE A 42 -1.84 -9.25 -7.14
N SER A 43 -2.85 -8.59 -7.70
CA SER A 43 -2.69 -7.75 -8.90
C SER A 43 -1.83 -6.50 -8.70
N VAL A 44 -1.61 -6.04 -7.46
CA VAL A 44 -0.75 -4.88 -7.18
C VAL A 44 0.68 -5.27 -6.86
N SER A 45 0.95 -6.56 -6.68
CA SER A 45 2.27 -7.06 -6.26
C SER A 45 2.78 -8.24 -7.10
N ALA A 46 2.12 -8.62 -8.19
CA ALA A 46 2.52 -9.76 -9.02
C ALA A 46 2.46 -9.45 -10.51
N VAL A 47 3.40 -10.04 -11.27
CA VAL A 47 3.46 -9.96 -12.73
C VAL A 47 3.54 -11.36 -13.34
N PRO A 48 2.91 -11.60 -14.50
CA PRO A 48 3.00 -12.89 -15.19
C PRO A 48 4.39 -13.03 -15.81
N VAL A 49 5.00 -14.19 -15.66
CA VAL A 49 6.38 -14.43 -16.13
C VAL A 49 6.47 -15.49 -17.22
N GLY A 50 5.43 -16.31 -17.37
CA GLY A 50 5.40 -17.42 -18.31
C GLY A 50 4.41 -18.49 -17.87
N HIS A 51 4.79 -19.76 -18.05
CA HIS A 51 3.96 -20.91 -17.71
C HIS A 51 4.79 -22.04 -17.09
N PHE A 52 4.12 -22.99 -16.45
CA PHE A 52 4.79 -24.18 -15.93
C PHE A 52 5.09 -25.19 -17.05
N LYS A 53 6.33 -25.70 -17.09
CA LYS A 53 6.78 -26.66 -18.11
C LYS A 53 6.23 -28.09 -17.88
N GLU A 54 5.79 -28.37 -16.67
CA GLU A 54 5.24 -29.65 -16.19
C GLU A 54 4.29 -29.42 -15.01
N ASP A 55 3.55 -30.45 -14.62
CA ASP A 55 2.68 -30.41 -13.44
C ASP A 55 3.53 -30.20 -12.17
N LEU A 56 3.15 -29.25 -11.32
CA LEU A 56 3.81 -29.06 -10.03
C LEU A 56 3.34 -30.13 -9.03
N PRO A 57 4.22 -30.56 -8.11
CA PRO A 57 3.81 -31.40 -6.99
C PRO A 57 2.88 -30.59 -6.09
N ASP A 58 1.62 -31.02 -6.00
CA ASP A 58 0.60 -30.41 -5.13
C ASP A 58 -0.14 -31.51 -4.36
N GLU A 59 -0.34 -31.31 -3.06
CA GLU A 59 -1.06 -32.26 -2.21
C GLU A 59 -2.55 -32.32 -2.59
N VAL A 60 -3.09 -31.19 -3.05
CA VAL A 60 -4.46 -31.07 -3.55
C VAL A 60 -4.39 -30.71 -5.04
N PRO A 61 -5.03 -31.48 -5.93
CA PRO A 61 -5.04 -31.16 -7.36
C PRO A 61 -5.60 -29.75 -7.63
N SER A 62 -4.80 -28.87 -8.21
CA SER A 62 -5.21 -27.54 -8.69
C SER A 62 -4.95 -27.39 -10.18
N GLY A 63 -5.91 -26.81 -10.90
CA GLY A 63 -5.75 -26.45 -12.32
C GLY A 63 -4.65 -25.40 -12.53
N ASN A 64 -4.41 -24.54 -11.53
CA ASN A 64 -3.40 -23.48 -11.58
C ASN A 64 -1.96 -24.01 -11.47
N ARG A 65 -1.81 -25.31 -11.18
CA ARG A 65 -0.51 -25.97 -10.99
C ARG A 65 -0.23 -27.06 -12.02
N LYS A 66 -1.03 -27.09 -13.09
CA LYS A 66 -0.83 -27.97 -14.24
C LYS A 66 0.22 -27.40 -15.19
N LYS A 67 0.79 -28.28 -16.01
CA LYS A 67 1.56 -27.88 -17.19
C LYS A 67 0.78 -26.84 -18.01
N ASP A 68 1.50 -25.87 -18.54
CA ASP A 68 1.02 -24.74 -19.33
C ASP A 68 0.16 -23.71 -18.54
N ALA A 69 -0.12 -23.94 -17.25
CA ALA A 69 -0.75 -22.94 -16.40
C ALA A 69 0.20 -21.76 -16.13
N SER A 70 -0.37 -20.59 -15.87
CA SER A 70 0.39 -19.35 -15.70
C SER A 70 1.28 -19.38 -14.46
N ALA A 71 2.53 -18.98 -14.67
CA ALA A 71 3.49 -18.74 -13.60
C ALA A 71 3.67 -17.24 -13.38
N TRP A 72 3.90 -16.85 -12.13
CA TRP A 72 3.96 -15.47 -11.69
C TRP A 72 5.20 -15.22 -10.82
N LEU A 73 5.63 -13.96 -10.78
CA LEU A 73 6.57 -13.45 -9.79
C LEU A 73 5.85 -12.38 -8.98
N MET A 74 5.89 -12.49 -7.65
CA MET A 74 5.26 -11.53 -6.77
C MET A 74 6.25 -10.94 -5.76
N VAL A 75 6.06 -9.67 -5.40
CA VAL A 75 6.62 -9.12 -4.17
C VAL A 75 5.76 -9.61 -3.01
N LYS A 76 6.40 -10.31 -2.07
CA LYS A 76 5.80 -10.76 -0.83
C LYS A 76 6.34 -9.92 0.32
N ARG A 77 5.42 -9.30 1.06
CA ARG A 77 5.72 -8.51 2.25
C ARG A 77 5.60 -9.36 3.51
N GLY A 78 6.58 -9.25 4.39
CA GLY A 78 6.58 -9.81 5.74
C GLY A 78 6.98 -8.73 6.74
N GLY A 79 5.99 -7.99 7.26
CA GLY A 79 6.23 -6.84 8.13
C GLY A 79 6.88 -5.68 7.38
N ASP A 80 8.10 -5.33 7.77
CA ASP A 80 8.97 -4.30 7.18
C ASP A 80 9.90 -4.84 6.08
N LYS A 81 9.81 -6.14 5.76
CA LYS A 81 10.65 -6.79 4.75
C LYS A 81 9.87 -7.20 3.52
N THR A 82 10.58 -7.22 2.40
CA THR A 82 10.10 -7.65 1.10
C THR A 82 11.00 -8.75 0.53
N GLY A 83 10.44 -9.52 -0.40
CA GLY A 83 11.16 -10.55 -1.14
C GLY A 83 10.38 -11.00 -2.35
N PHE A 84 11.06 -11.63 -3.30
CA PHE A 84 10.46 -12.14 -4.51
C PHE A 84 10.00 -13.58 -4.32
N LEU A 85 8.74 -13.87 -4.64
CA LEU A 85 8.18 -15.20 -4.59
C LEU A 85 7.73 -15.64 -5.99
N TRP A 86 8.34 -16.70 -6.51
CA TRP A 86 7.82 -17.40 -7.67
C TRP A 86 6.58 -18.19 -7.26
N CYS A 87 5.46 -18.01 -7.98
CA CYS A 87 4.17 -18.55 -7.56
C CYS A 87 3.23 -18.92 -8.72
N ASP A 88 2.17 -19.64 -8.39
CA ASP A 88 1.00 -19.81 -9.26
C ASP A 88 0.05 -18.60 -9.15
N THR A 89 -1.05 -18.66 -9.91
CA THR A 89 -2.10 -17.61 -9.92
C THR A 89 -2.78 -17.41 -8.56
N ASP A 90 -2.71 -18.38 -7.63
CA ASP A 90 -3.27 -18.26 -6.28
C ASP A 90 -2.25 -17.67 -5.29
N GLY A 91 -1.04 -17.31 -5.74
CA GLY A 91 0.06 -16.84 -4.89
C GLY A 91 0.73 -17.96 -4.09
N LYS A 92 0.51 -19.23 -4.45
CA LYS A 92 1.19 -20.35 -3.78
C LYS A 92 2.61 -20.50 -4.32
N PRO A 93 3.62 -20.75 -3.45
CA PRO A 93 5.01 -20.89 -3.87
C PRO A 93 5.21 -21.98 -4.93
N ALA A 94 5.99 -21.68 -5.96
CA ALA A 94 6.44 -22.61 -6.99
C ALA A 94 7.95 -22.44 -7.22
N ASP A 95 8.69 -23.54 -7.36
CA ASP A 95 10.13 -23.49 -7.64
C ASP A 95 10.38 -23.00 -9.07
N LYS A 96 11.27 -22.02 -9.22
CA LYS A 96 11.64 -21.38 -10.50
C LYS A 96 12.04 -22.40 -11.57
N LYS A 97 12.62 -23.55 -11.19
CA LYS A 97 13.04 -24.58 -12.15
C LYS A 97 11.87 -25.14 -12.97
N TYR A 98 10.64 -25.06 -12.48
CA TYR A 98 9.43 -25.51 -13.19
C TYR A 98 8.86 -24.47 -14.14
N ILE A 99 9.39 -23.25 -14.13
CA ILE A 99 8.84 -22.13 -14.90
C ILE A 99 9.58 -22.02 -16.22
N GLN A 100 8.82 -22.05 -17.31
CA GLN A 100 9.28 -21.61 -18.62
C GLN A 100 8.92 -20.14 -18.80
N MET A 101 9.94 -19.28 -18.75
CA MET A 101 9.78 -17.84 -18.93
C MET A 101 9.34 -17.51 -20.37
N ALA A 102 8.52 -16.47 -20.52
CA ALA A 102 8.12 -16.00 -21.84
C ALA A 102 9.35 -15.53 -22.66
N PRO A 103 9.38 -15.73 -23.99
CA PRO A 103 10.50 -15.34 -24.82
C PRO A 103 10.87 -13.86 -24.66
N GLY A 104 12.17 -13.57 -24.51
CA GLY A 104 12.69 -12.21 -24.37
C GLY A 104 12.64 -11.62 -22.96
N LEU A 105 12.09 -12.36 -21.97
CA LEU A 105 12.16 -11.94 -20.57
C LEU A 105 13.35 -12.58 -19.85
N THR A 106 14.05 -11.80 -19.03
CA THR A 106 15.01 -12.29 -18.04
C THR A 106 14.48 -12.06 -16.64
N ALA A 107 15.01 -12.80 -15.64
CA ALA A 107 14.56 -12.65 -14.27
C ALA A 107 14.89 -11.24 -13.73
N GLU A 108 16.03 -10.68 -14.11
CA GLU A 108 16.45 -9.32 -13.74
C GLU A 108 15.46 -8.28 -14.29
N PHE A 109 15.13 -8.35 -15.58
CA PHE A 109 14.19 -7.41 -16.21
C PHE A 109 12.80 -7.47 -15.56
N ILE A 110 12.31 -8.67 -15.24
CA ILE A 110 11.01 -8.82 -14.57
C ILE A 110 11.04 -8.22 -13.17
N LYS A 111 12.13 -8.42 -12.41
CA LYS A 111 12.28 -7.85 -11.07
C LYS A 111 12.28 -6.33 -11.10
N GLU A 112 13.02 -5.70 -12.01
CA GLU A 112 13.03 -4.24 -12.19
C GLU A 112 11.62 -3.70 -12.43
N GLN A 113 10.88 -4.29 -13.37
CA GLN A 113 9.50 -3.88 -13.67
C GLN A 113 8.54 -4.10 -12.48
N LEU A 114 8.68 -5.23 -11.81
CA LEU A 114 7.87 -5.57 -10.65
C LEU A 114 8.14 -4.62 -9.46
N VAL A 115 9.40 -4.26 -9.22
CA VAL A 115 9.80 -3.29 -8.20
C VAL A 115 9.20 -1.92 -8.49
N ALA A 116 9.34 -1.43 -9.73
CA ALA A 116 8.77 -0.14 -10.13
C ALA A 116 7.23 -0.12 -9.94
N MET A 117 6.55 -1.18 -10.40
CA MET A 117 5.10 -1.31 -10.23
C MET A 117 4.71 -1.35 -8.75
N TYR A 118 5.34 -2.22 -7.94
CA TYR A 118 5.01 -2.39 -6.54
C TYR A 118 5.26 -1.12 -5.73
N ASN A 119 6.43 -0.48 -5.89
CA ASN A 119 6.78 0.73 -5.14
C ASN A 119 5.83 1.90 -5.46
N PHE A 120 5.41 2.03 -6.72
CA PHE A 120 4.41 3.03 -7.10
C PHE A 120 3.04 2.77 -6.45
N GLN A 121 2.63 1.51 -6.35
CA GLN A 121 1.39 1.15 -5.65
C GLN A 121 1.51 1.34 -4.13
N GLU A 122 2.67 1.02 -3.55
CA GLU A 122 2.96 1.25 -2.12
C GLU A 122 2.79 2.73 -1.77
N MET A 123 3.38 3.62 -2.56
CA MET A 123 3.22 5.07 -2.38
C MET A 123 1.74 5.45 -2.37
N LYS A 124 1.00 5.06 -3.42
CA LYS A 124 -0.42 5.40 -3.54
C LYS A 124 -1.27 4.91 -2.38
N LEU A 125 -1.05 3.67 -1.96
CA LEU A 125 -1.84 3.04 -0.89
C LEU A 125 -1.54 3.68 0.47
N VAL A 126 -0.27 3.90 0.78
CA VAL A 126 0.17 4.48 2.05
C VAL A 126 -0.18 5.96 2.12
N GLU A 127 0.05 6.74 1.05
CA GLU A 127 -0.32 8.16 1.00
C GLU A 127 -1.82 8.34 1.20
N LYS A 128 -2.65 7.53 0.50
CA LYS A 128 -4.10 7.56 0.68
C LYS A 128 -4.50 7.24 2.12
N TYR A 129 -3.96 6.16 2.69
CA TYR A 129 -4.28 5.76 4.05
C TYR A 129 -3.87 6.84 5.08
N ASN A 130 -2.66 7.37 4.95
CA ASN A 130 -2.14 8.43 5.83
C ASN A 130 -2.97 9.72 5.71
N TRP A 131 -3.41 10.07 4.49
CA TRP A 131 -4.32 11.19 4.27
C TRP A 131 -5.67 10.97 4.95
N ASP A 132 -6.27 9.79 4.77
CA ASP A 132 -7.54 9.42 5.40
C ASP A 132 -7.42 9.42 6.94
N ILE A 133 -6.26 9.04 7.50
CA ILE A 133 -5.97 9.12 8.94
C ILE A 133 -5.94 10.55 9.44
N ASN A 134 -5.25 11.45 8.72
CA ASN A 134 -5.21 12.87 9.10
C ASN A 134 -6.62 13.47 9.13
N ILE A 135 -7.46 13.16 8.12
CA ILE A 135 -8.86 13.58 8.10
C ILE A 135 -9.62 13.05 9.31
N ALA A 136 -9.51 11.75 9.61
CA ALA A 136 -10.19 11.14 10.74
C ALA A 136 -9.77 11.76 12.09
N MET A 137 -8.47 12.05 12.27
CA MET A 137 -7.98 12.71 13.46
C MET A 137 -8.50 14.14 13.58
N GLY A 138 -8.48 14.92 12.49
CA GLY A 138 -9.07 16.26 12.44
C GLY A 138 -10.53 16.26 12.84
N ARG A 139 -11.31 15.31 12.30
CA ARG A 139 -12.72 15.12 12.66
C ARG A 139 -12.92 14.79 14.14
N ARG A 140 -12.08 13.92 14.73
CA ARG A 140 -12.13 13.61 16.18
C ARG A 140 -11.89 14.86 17.04
N VAL A 141 -10.89 15.67 16.70
CA VAL A 141 -10.63 16.95 17.39
C VAL A 141 -11.83 17.87 17.30
N ILE A 142 -12.45 17.99 16.12
CA ILE A 142 -13.65 18.82 15.92
C ILE A 142 -14.83 18.32 16.75
N VAL A 143 -15.08 17.01 16.80
CA VAL A 143 -16.15 16.42 17.63
C VAL A 143 -15.94 16.76 19.11
N LYS A 144 -14.72 16.57 19.62
CA LYS A 144 -14.39 16.88 21.02
C LYS A 144 -14.55 18.37 21.32
N PHE A 145 -14.09 19.24 20.42
CA PHE A 145 -14.25 20.68 20.56
C PHE A 145 -15.73 21.10 20.57
N ALA A 146 -16.52 20.56 19.63
CA ALA A 146 -17.96 20.84 19.55
C ALA A 146 -18.71 20.39 20.82
N ALA A 147 -18.31 19.26 21.41
CA ALA A 147 -18.91 18.74 22.65
C ALA A 147 -18.52 19.56 23.89
N ARG A 148 -17.27 20.04 23.97
CA ARG A 148 -16.77 20.86 25.09
C ARG A 148 -17.31 22.30 25.07
N GLY A 149 -17.56 22.84 23.87
CA GLY A 149 -17.95 24.23 23.68
C GLY A 149 -16.78 25.20 23.80
N THR A 150 -17.07 26.50 23.71
CA THR A 150 -16.05 27.56 23.57
C THR A 150 -15.58 28.19 24.89
N ALA A 151 -16.10 27.70 26.02
CA ALA A 151 -15.76 28.25 27.34
C ALA A 151 -14.34 27.82 27.79
N GLU A 152 -13.84 26.70 27.28
CA GLU A 152 -12.52 26.18 27.57
C GLU A 152 -11.60 26.29 26.35
N PRO A 153 -10.28 26.42 26.54
CA PRO A 153 -9.33 26.41 25.43
C PRO A 153 -9.41 25.11 24.60
N PRO A 154 -9.19 25.18 23.28
CA PRO A 154 -9.08 23.99 22.45
C PRO A 154 -7.86 23.15 22.89
N VAL A 155 -8.04 21.84 22.94
CA VAL A 155 -6.98 20.87 23.28
C VAL A 155 -7.01 19.74 22.25
N VAL A 156 -5.83 19.32 21.80
CA VAL A 156 -5.66 18.11 21.00
C VAL A 156 -5.09 17.03 21.92
N ASP A 157 -5.86 15.99 22.18
CA ASP A 157 -5.43 14.88 23.02
C ASP A 157 -4.37 14.05 22.29
N ASP A 158 -3.49 13.37 23.05
CA ASP A 158 -2.40 12.57 22.48
C ASP A 158 -2.92 11.45 21.56
N GLU A 159 -4.10 10.89 21.84
CA GLU A 159 -4.74 9.87 21.00
C GLU A 159 -5.24 10.39 19.64
N ASP A 160 -5.43 11.70 19.50
CA ASP A 160 -5.86 12.36 18.25
C ASP A 160 -4.67 12.89 17.46
N ARG A 161 -3.45 12.67 17.93
CA ARG A 161 -2.24 12.98 17.15
C ARG A 161 -2.04 11.91 16.08
N PRO A 162 -1.99 12.28 14.78
CA PRO A 162 -1.99 11.31 13.69
C PRO A 162 -0.71 10.47 13.63
N GLY A 163 0.43 11.00 14.09
CA GLY A 163 1.75 10.39 13.92
C GLY A 163 1.86 8.92 14.37
N GLN A 164 1.13 8.51 15.41
CA GLN A 164 1.15 7.12 15.90
C GLN A 164 0.42 6.12 14.99
N TYR A 165 -0.41 6.60 14.06
CA TYR A 165 -1.19 5.78 13.14
C TYR A 165 -0.67 5.82 11.70
N LEU A 166 0.22 6.77 11.39
CA LEU A 166 0.80 6.90 10.06
C LEU A 166 1.68 5.68 9.75
N LYS A 167 1.62 5.24 8.50
CA LYS A 167 2.45 4.15 7.98
C LYS A 167 3.61 4.72 7.19
N GLU A 168 4.76 4.06 7.31
CA GLU A 168 5.89 4.26 6.43
C GLU A 168 5.75 3.40 5.17
N TYR A 169 6.38 3.83 4.10
CA TYR A 169 6.51 3.03 2.89
C TYR A 169 7.40 1.82 3.15
N VAL A 170 6.97 0.65 2.69
CA VAL A 170 7.81 -0.55 2.64
C VAL A 170 8.08 -0.89 1.18
N PHE A 171 9.18 -0.32 0.69
CA PHE A 171 9.63 -0.50 -0.69
C PHE A 171 10.37 -1.82 -0.88
N CYS A 172 10.25 -2.36 -2.08
CA CYS A 172 11.03 -3.47 -2.58
C CYS A 172 12.24 -2.96 -3.37
N SER A 173 13.32 -3.72 -3.36
CA SER A 173 14.53 -3.51 -4.17
C SER A 173 14.79 -4.70 -5.08
N GLU A 174 15.42 -4.48 -6.23
CA GLU A 174 15.88 -5.57 -7.11
C GLU A 174 16.85 -6.54 -6.42
N THR A 175 17.53 -6.06 -5.37
CA THR A 175 18.46 -6.84 -4.55
C THR A 175 17.77 -7.66 -3.47
N ASP A 176 16.45 -7.54 -3.31
CA ASP A 176 15.71 -8.32 -2.33
C ASP A 176 15.80 -9.83 -2.64
N PRO A 177 15.80 -10.68 -1.60
CA PRO A 177 15.99 -12.10 -1.79
C PRO A 177 14.83 -12.75 -2.54
N GLU A 178 15.15 -13.80 -3.32
CA GLU A 178 14.14 -14.79 -3.71
C GLU A 178 13.82 -15.65 -2.48
N LEU A 179 12.53 -15.90 -2.24
CA LEU A 179 12.05 -16.58 -1.04
C LEU A 179 11.95 -18.10 -1.20
N ASN A 180 12.16 -18.62 -2.41
CA ASN A 180 12.05 -20.04 -2.75
C ASN A 180 13.01 -20.46 -3.87
#